data_AF-A0A1G9RVD6-F1
#
_entry.id   AF-A0A1G9RVD6-F1
#
_cell.length_a   1.000
_cell.length_b   1.000
_cell.length_c   1.000
_cell.angle_alpha   90.00
_cell.angle_beta   90.00
_cell.angle_gamma   90.00
#
_symmetry.space_group_name_H-M   'P 1'
#
loop_
_entity.id
_entity.type
_entity.pdbx_description
1 polymer ?
#
loop_
_entity_poly.entity_id
_entity_poly.type
_entity_poly.pdbx_seq_one_letter_code
_entity_poly.pdbx_strand_id
1 'polypeptide(L)'
;MGDKVKELMESLEEKIEDVQDSKEFKEMLEFFSKFHDYSYHNTLLIKMQKPDASYVAGYRQWQDKFNRHVKEGEEGIAILAPFTYTTTETRIKEVMTAEGDLEKKEVEEEVKRTYFRPVYVFDISQTEGEEVPELDMSLDDDFSLLLSPLEEFADEKGIELIYKELSEGFKGFSKENKIVLE
;
A
#
# COMPACT_ATOMS: atom_id res chain seq x y z
N MET A 1 17.61 -23.29 -24.93
CA MET A 1 16.44 -22.55 -24.41
C MET A 1 16.52 -21.17 -25.06
N GLY A 2 16.17 -21.13 -26.35
CA GLY A 2 16.97 -20.42 -27.37
C GLY A 2 16.52 -19.00 -27.68
N ASP A 3 15.57 -18.83 -28.59
CA ASP A 3 15.32 -17.49 -29.17
C ASP A 3 13.96 -16.91 -28.76
N LYS A 4 12.96 -17.77 -28.59
CA LYS A 4 11.58 -17.36 -28.26
C LYS A 4 11.39 -16.78 -26.87
N VAL A 5 12.19 -17.24 -25.90
CA VAL A 5 12.17 -16.69 -24.53
C VAL A 5 12.86 -15.32 -24.52
N LYS A 6 13.92 -15.17 -25.32
CA LYS A 6 14.67 -13.93 -25.44
C LYS A 6 13.85 -12.85 -26.14
N GLU A 7 13.19 -13.19 -27.24
CA GLU A 7 12.27 -12.31 -27.98
C GLU A 7 11.05 -11.91 -27.13
N LEU A 8 10.55 -12.81 -26.27
CA LEU A 8 9.49 -12.47 -25.31
C LEU A 8 9.97 -11.52 -24.22
N MET A 9 11.20 -11.69 -23.74
CA MET A 9 11.80 -10.83 -22.72
C MET A 9 12.11 -9.45 -23.30
N GLU A 10 12.69 -9.36 -24.49
CA GLU A 10 12.94 -8.11 -25.21
C GLU A 10 11.62 -7.35 -25.48
N SER A 11 10.56 -8.04 -25.92
CA SER A 11 9.23 -7.42 -26.09
C SER A 11 8.57 -7.01 -24.77
N LEU A 12 8.89 -7.71 -23.67
CA LEU A 12 8.41 -7.34 -22.34
C LEU A 12 9.15 -6.11 -21.83
N GLU A 13 10.47 -6.05 -22.03
CA GLU A 13 11.34 -4.93 -21.68
C GLU A 13 10.91 -3.66 -22.41
N GLU A 14 10.73 -3.70 -23.74
CA GLU A 14 10.25 -2.56 -24.53
C GLU A 14 8.89 -2.05 -24.03
N LYS A 15 7.96 -2.96 -23.73
CA LYS A 15 6.63 -2.59 -23.21
C LYS A 15 6.68 -2.08 -21.78
N ILE A 16 7.61 -2.56 -20.96
CA ILE A 16 7.81 -2.08 -19.59
C ILE A 16 8.45 -0.69 -19.64
N GLU A 17 9.45 -0.46 -20.48
CA GLU A 17 10.07 0.85 -20.69
C GLU A 17 9.03 1.87 -21.18
N ASP A 18 8.22 1.53 -22.18
CA ASP A 18 7.15 2.43 -22.67
C ASP A 18 6.14 2.80 -21.59
N VAL A 19 5.77 1.84 -20.73
CA VAL A 19 4.85 2.09 -19.61
C VAL A 19 5.54 2.89 -18.50
N GLN A 20 6.81 2.60 -18.20
CA GLN A 20 7.59 3.26 -17.16
C GLN A 20 7.96 4.70 -17.51
N ASP A 21 8.25 4.98 -18.78
CA ASP A 21 8.55 6.31 -19.27
C ASP A 21 7.30 7.14 -19.58
N SER A 22 6.12 6.53 -19.57
CA SER A 22 4.88 7.28 -19.67
C SER A 22 4.79 8.29 -18.54
N LYS A 23 4.48 9.53 -18.91
CA LYS A 23 4.30 10.64 -17.98
C LYS A 23 3.24 10.30 -16.94
N GLU A 24 2.18 9.61 -17.36
CA GLU A 24 1.08 9.15 -16.53
C GLU A 24 1.54 8.15 -15.46
N PHE A 25 2.48 7.27 -15.77
CA PHE A 25 3.01 6.32 -14.79
C PHE A 25 3.92 7.01 -13.75
N LYS A 26 4.79 7.93 -14.19
CA LYS A 26 5.61 8.74 -13.27
C LYS A 26 4.73 9.59 -12.34
N GLU A 27 3.72 10.26 -12.88
CA GLU A 27 2.74 11.01 -12.09
C GLU A 27 1.93 10.14 -11.12
N MET A 28 1.70 8.87 -11.48
CA MET A 28 1.04 7.90 -10.60
C MET A 28 1.97 7.47 -9.46
N LEU A 29 3.25 7.19 -9.74
CA LEU A 29 4.25 6.84 -8.72
C LEU A 29 4.49 8.02 -7.76
N GLU A 30 4.61 9.23 -8.28
CA GLU A 30 4.69 10.46 -7.48
C GLU A 30 3.45 10.68 -6.61
N PHE A 31 2.29 10.23 -7.06
CA PHE A 31 1.10 10.30 -6.23
C PHE A 31 1.11 9.22 -5.15
N PHE A 32 1.55 8.00 -5.46
CA PHE A 32 1.68 6.94 -4.46
C PHE A 32 2.68 7.27 -3.35
N SER A 33 3.75 8.00 -3.67
CA SER A 33 4.73 8.41 -2.64
C SER A 33 4.12 9.36 -1.59
N LYS A 34 3.08 10.13 -1.93
CA LYS A 34 2.41 11.07 -1.00
C LYS A 34 1.51 10.39 0.02
N PHE A 35 1.00 9.19 -0.27
CA PHE A 35 -0.04 8.52 0.54
C PHE A 35 0.42 7.16 1.07
N HIS A 36 1.55 7.13 1.79
CA HIS A 36 2.16 5.89 2.30
C HIS A 36 1.31 5.18 3.38
N ASP A 37 0.49 5.92 4.14
CA ASP A 37 -0.37 5.37 5.20
C ASP A 37 -1.72 4.83 4.69
N TYR A 38 -2.00 5.00 3.40
CA TYR A 38 -3.23 4.52 2.76
C TYR A 38 -2.97 3.26 1.93
N SER A 39 -3.95 2.36 1.93
CA SER A 39 -3.91 1.22 1.00
C SER A 39 -3.88 1.70 -0.44
N TYR A 40 -3.18 0.99 -1.33
CA TYR A 40 -3.15 1.25 -2.77
C TYR A 40 -4.52 1.57 -3.39
N HIS A 41 -5.56 0.82 -3.01
CA HIS A 41 -6.94 1.06 -3.49
C HIS A 41 -7.47 2.43 -3.07
N ASN A 42 -7.27 2.83 -1.81
CA ASN A 42 -7.67 4.15 -1.34
C ASN A 42 -6.84 5.26 -2.00
N THR A 43 -5.53 5.05 -2.21
CA THR A 43 -4.70 6.02 -2.93
C THR A 43 -5.18 6.22 -4.36
N LEU A 44 -5.54 5.15 -5.06
CA LEU A 44 -6.13 5.26 -6.40
C LEU A 44 -7.49 5.98 -6.38
N LEU A 45 -8.36 5.67 -5.41
CA LEU A 45 -9.65 6.36 -5.24
C LEU A 45 -9.46 7.86 -5.01
N ILE A 46 -8.47 8.26 -4.21
CA ILE A 46 -8.14 9.66 -3.99
C ILE A 46 -7.67 10.29 -5.30
N LYS A 47 -6.71 9.68 -6.03
CA LYS A 47 -6.21 10.20 -7.31
C LYS A 47 -7.32 10.44 -8.31
N MET A 48 -8.26 9.50 -8.43
CA MET A 48 -9.37 9.57 -9.39
C MET A 48 -10.35 10.72 -9.09
N GLN A 49 -10.55 11.06 -7.81
CA GLN A 49 -11.46 12.11 -7.38
C GLN A 49 -10.77 13.48 -7.28
N LYS A 50 -9.50 13.49 -6.86
CA LYS A 50 -8.68 14.70 -6.66
C LYS A 50 -7.21 14.43 -7.06
N PRO A 51 -6.87 14.57 -8.35
CA PRO A 51 -5.54 14.24 -8.89
C PRO A 51 -4.38 15.06 -8.30
N ASP A 52 -4.70 16.23 -7.77
CA ASP A 52 -3.81 17.23 -7.15
C ASP A 52 -3.74 17.11 -5.62
N ALA A 53 -4.40 16.11 -5.02
CA ALA A 53 -4.35 15.89 -3.57
C ALA A 53 -2.91 15.71 -3.08
N SER A 54 -2.60 16.32 -1.94
CA SER A 54 -1.28 16.28 -1.31
C SER A 54 -1.34 15.70 0.10
N TYR A 55 -2.36 16.07 0.88
CA TYR A 55 -2.50 15.56 2.24
C TYR A 55 -3.98 15.50 2.61
N VAL A 56 -4.48 14.30 2.88
CA VAL A 56 -5.90 14.07 3.18
C VAL A 56 -6.10 13.58 4.61
N ALA A 57 -7.18 14.05 5.24
CA ALA A 57 -7.59 13.56 6.55
C ALA A 57 -9.12 13.61 6.70
N GLY A 58 -9.64 12.87 7.69
CA GLY A 58 -11.06 12.94 8.03
C GLY A 58 -11.44 14.31 8.62
N TYR A 59 -12.70 14.71 8.48
CA TYR A 59 -13.20 16.01 8.94
C TYR A 59 -12.83 16.32 10.41
N ARG A 60 -13.09 15.38 11.33
CA ARG A 60 -12.74 15.54 12.75
C ARG A 60 -11.23 15.56 12.98
N GLN A 61 -10.46 14.84 12.17
CA GLN A 61 -9.01 14.83 12.31
C GLN A 61 -8.42 16.19 11.95
N TRP A 62 -8.96 16.88 10.95
CA TRP A 62 -8.60 18.27 10.64
C TRP A 62 -8.82 19.19 11.83
N GLN A 63 -9.95 19.04 12.53
CA GLN A 63 -10.30 19.84 13.70
C GLN A 63 -9.43 19.49 14.91
N ASP A 64 -9.42 18.22 15.30
CA ASP A 64 -8.86 17.76 16.56
C ASP A 64 -7.32 17.74 16.57
N LYS A 65 -6.68 17.47 15.43
CA LYS A 65 -5.21 17.31 15.35
C LYS A 65 -4.49 18.49 14.71
N PHE A 66 -5.14 19.18 13.78
CA PHE A 66 -4.49 20.21 12.97
C PHE A 66 -5.07 21.61 13.20
N ASN A 67 -6.11 21.75 14.04
CA ASN A 67 -6.82 23.01 14.25
C ASN A 67 -7.28 23.68 12.94
N ARG A 68 -7.76 22.85 12.00
CA ARG A 68 -8.25 23.25 10.67
C ARG A 68 -9.71 22.84 10.49
N HIS A 69 -10.42 23.59 9.68
CA HIS A 69 -11.82 23.34 9.33
C HIS A 69 -11.94 23.16 7.83
N VAL A 70 -12.80 22.23 7.39
CA VAL A 70 -13.14 22.10 5.97
C VAL A 70 -14.01 23.29 5.59
N LYS A 71 -13.69 23.93 4.46
CA LYS A 71 -14.44 25.08 3.94
C LYS A 71 -15.86 24.69 3.57
N GLU A 72 -16.79 25.61 3.72
CA GLU A 72 -18.18 25.37 3.38
C GLU A 72 -18.33 25.08 1.87
N GLY A 73 -19.08 24.03 1.52
CA GLY A 73 -19.35 23.64 0.13
C GLY A 73 -18.31 22.71 -0.51
N GLU A 74 -17.23 22.36 0.19
CA GLU A 74 -16.23 21.41 -0.31
C GLU A 74 -16.78 19.97 -0.40
N GLU A 75 -16.48 19.30 -1.50
CA GLU A 75 -16.87 17.90 -1.72
C GLU A 75 -15.86 16.95 -1.08
N GLY A 76 -16.35 15.98 -0.31
CA GLY A 76 -15.50 14.97 0.34
C GLY A 76 -15.00 13.92 -0.66
N ILE A 77 -13.77 13.46 -0.47
CA ILE A 77 -13.15 12.38 -1.22
C ILE A 77 -13.52 11.06 -0.57
N ALA A 78 -14.20 10.18 -1.32
CA ALA A 78 -14.64 8.89 -0.80
C ALA A 78 -13.48 7.88 -0.77
N ILE A 79 -13.25 7.26 0.38
CA ILE A 79 -12.32 6.14 0.59
C ILE A 79 -13.06 4.96 1.23
N LEU A 80 -12.50 3.76 1.14
CA LEU A 80 -13.04 2.58 1.80
C LEU A 80 -12.42 2.41 3.19
N ALA A 81 -13.28 2.29 4.20
CA ALA A 81 -12.85 2.01 5.57
C ALA A 81 -13.51 0.72 6.10
N PRO A 82 -12.78 -0.08 6.90
CA PRO A 82 -13.33 -1.28 7.51
C PRO A 82 -14.33 -0.92 8.60
N PHE A 83 -15.47 -1.59 8.60
CA PHE A 83 -16.45 -1.59 9.67
C PHE A 83 -16.62 -3.01 10.17
N THR A 84 -16.41 -3.20 11.47
CA THR A 84 -16.44 -4.53 12.09
C THR A 84 -17.59 -4.62 13.08
N TYR A 85 -18.39 -5.68 12.98
CA TYR A 85 -19.51 -5.96 13.88
C TYR A 85 -19.53 -7.44 14.27
N THR A 86 -20.14 -7.74 15.41
CA THR A 86 -20.35 -9.11 15.89
C THR A 86 -21.77 -9.53 15.55
N THR A 87 -21.93 -10.75 15.02
CA THR A 87 -23.24 -11.37 14.75
C THR A 87 -23.25 -12.78 15.32
N THR A 88 -24.41 -13.24 15.76
CA THR A 88 -24.60 -14.64 16.17
C THR A 88 -24.93 -15.48 14.94
N GLU A 89 -24.22 -16.60 14.77
CA GLU A 89 -24.47 -17.59 13.73
C GLU A 89 -24.70 -18.96 14.36
N THR A 90 -25.72 -19.68 13.90
CA THR A 90 -25.92 -21.09 14.27
C THR A 90 -25.04 -21.96 13.41
N ARG A 91 -24.15 -22.74 14.03
CA ARG A 91 -23.31 -23.74 13.35
C ARG A 91 -23.55 -25.11 13.93
N ILE A 92 -23.53 -26.12 13.07
CA ILE A 92 -23.61 -27.51 13.49
C ILE A 92 -22.20 -27.96 13.85
N LYS A 93 -21.99 -28.33 15.11
CA LYS A 93 -20.74 -28.93 15.61
C LYS A 93 -20.99 -30.36 16.05
N GLU A 94 -20.01 -31.22 15.78
CA GLU A 94 -19.99 -32.58 16.34
C GLU A 94 -19.43 -32.50 17.76
N VAL A 95 -20.23 -32.92 18.73
CA VAL A 95 -19.91 -32.92 20.16
C VAL A 95 -19.94 -34.37 20.63
N MET A 96 -18.88 -34.81 21.31
CA MET A 96 -18.89 -36.12 21.97
C MET A 96 -19.83 -36.07 23.19
N THR A 97 -20.77 -37.00 23.23
CA THR A 97 -21.66 -37.20 24.38
C THR A 97 -20.91 -37.89 25.52
N ALA A 98 -21.49 -37.88 26.72
CA ALA A 98 -20.93 -38.58 27.89
C ALA A 98 -20.83 -40.10 27.68
N GLU A 99 -21.56 -40.64 26.71
CA GLU A 99 -21.60 -42.06 26.32
C GLU A 99 -20.57 -42.39 25.22
N GLY A 100 -19.85 -41.39 24.69
CA GLY A 100 -18.78 -41.56 23.70
C GLY A 100 -19.22 -41.44 22.24
N ASP A 101 -20.50 -41.17 21.98
CA ASP A 101 -21.06 -41.00 20.64
C ASP A 101 -20.89 -39.57 20.12
N LEU A 102 -20.70 -39.43 18.80
CA LEU A 102 -20.63 -38.12 18.13
C LEU A 102 -22.03 -37.66 17.72
N GLU A 103 -22.53 -36.62 18.39
CA GLU A 103 -23.81 -35.98 18.03
C GLU A 103 -23.59 -34.62 17.37
N LYS A 104 -24.40 -34.33 16.35
CA LYS A 104 -24.44 -33.02 15.70
C LYS A 104 -25.37 -32.10 16.46
N LYS A 105 -24.80 -31.08 17.10
CA LYS A 105 -25.54 -30.08 17.87
C LYS A 105 -25.44 -28.71 17.19
N GLU A 106 -26.57 -28.01 17.14
CA GLU A 106 -26.60 -26.60 16.77
C GLU A 106 -26.04 -25.78 17.93
N VAL A 107 -24.98 -25.03 17.65
CA VAL A 107 -24.31 -24.13 18.58
C VAL A 107 -24.39 -22.72 18.02
N GLU A 108 -24.90 -21.80 18.80
CA GLU A 108 -24.83 -20.37 18.50
C GLU A 108 -23.42 -19.86 18.83
N GLU A 109 -22.74 -19.30 17.84
CA GLU A 109 -21.41 -18.72 18.00
C GLU A 109 -21.43 -17.25 17.62
N GLU A 110 -20.75 -16.43 18.42
CA GLU A 110 -20.47 -15.05 18.04
C GLU A 110 -19.37 -15.02 16.97
N VAL A 111 -19.71 -14.54 15.79
CA VAL A 111 -18.81 -14.39 14.65
C VAL A 111 -18.57 -12.90 14.40
N LYS A 112 -17.30 -12.51 14.39
CA LYS A 112 -16.88 -11.16 14.02
C LYS A 112 -16.80 -11.05 12.50
N ARG A 113 -17.59 -10.14 11.91
CA ARG A 113 -17.61 -9.87 10.47
C ARG A 113 -17.13 -8.46 10.18
N THR A 114 -16.36 -8.33 9.10
CA THR A 114 -15.87 -7.04 8.61
C THR A 114 -16.38 -6.81 7.21
N TYR A 115 -16.92 -5.62 6.96
CA TYR A 115 -17.21 -5.13 5.61
C TYR A 115 -16.57 -3.75 5.43
N PHE A 116 -16.43 -3.33 4.18
CA PHE A 116 -15.90 -2.01 3.85
C PHE A 116 -17.04 -1.11 3.42
N ARG A 117 -17.04 0.12 3.92
CA ARG A 117 -18.01 1.14 3.52
C ARG A 117 -17.29 2.42 3.07
N PRO A 118 -17.89 3.21 2.19
CA PRO A 118 -17.36 4.52 1.86
C PRO A 118 -17.40 5.44 3.09
N VAL A 119 -16.31 6.14 3.34
CA VAL A 119 -16.18 7.26 4.28
C VAL A 119 -15.49 8.41 3.56
N TYR A 120 -15.61 9.63 4.09
CA TYR A 120 -15.12 10.83 3.42
C TYR A 120 -13.91 11.44 4.13
N VAL A 121 -12.91 11.80 3.34
CA VAL A 121 -11.74 12.59 3.74
C VAL A 121 -11.68 13.86 2.90
N PHE A 122 -10.87 14.82 3.33
CA PHE A 122 -10.71 16.11 2.70
C PHE A 122 -9.23 16.40 2.55
N ASP A 123 -8.84 16.97 1.42
CA ASP A 123 -7.48 17.43 1.18
C ASP A 123 -7.19 18.76 1.91
N ILE A 124 -5.92 19.01 2.23
CA ILE A 124 -5.47 20.24 2.88
C ILE A 124 -5.93 21.50 2.14
N SER A 125 -5.97 21.49 0.79
CA SER A 125 -6.45 22.62 -0.01
C SER A 125 -7.93 22.97 0.22
N GLN A 126 -8.72 21.99 0.69
CA GLN A 126 -10.14 22.12 1.02
C GLN A 126 -10.37 22.63 2.46
N THR A 127 -9.31 22.92 3.20
CA THR A 127 -9.38 23.34 4.60
C THR A 127 -8.80 24.73 4.81
N GLU A 128 -9.19 25.37 5.90
CA GLU A 128 -8.65 26.63 6.40
C GLU A 128 -8.27 26.51 7.88
N GLY A 129 -7.23 27.22 8.31
CA GLY A 129 -6.69 27.17 9.67
C GLY A 129 -5.18 27.23 9.70
N GLU A 130 -4.57 26.72 10.77
CA GLU A 130 -3.13 26.74 11.01
C GLU A 130 -2.33 25.95 9.96
N GLU A 131 -1.12 26.41 9.64
CA GLU A 131 -0.23 25.68 8.73
C GLU A 131 0.09 24.29 9.31
N VAL A 132 0.01 23.28 8.44
CA VAL A 132 0.36 21.90 8.80
C VAL A 132 1.88 21.79 8.76
N PRO A 133 2.53 21.17 9.77
CA PRO A 133 3.97 20.95 9.72
C PRO A 133 4.36 20.15 8.48
N GLU A 134 5.22 20.73 7.65
CA GLU A 134 5.84 20.02 6.54
C GLU A 134 7.12 19.35 7.04
N LEU A 135 7.23 18.03 6.83
CA LEU A 135 8.50 17.34 6.95
C LEU A 135 9.25 17.55 5.64
N ASP A 136 10.41 18.21 5.72
CA ASP A 136 11.32 18.28 4.60
C ASP A 136 11.86 16.87 4.31
N MET A 137 11.27 16.22 3.32
CA MET A 137 11.72 14.92 2.81
C MET A 137 12.67 15.08 1.63
N SER A 138 13.17 16.30 1.35
CA SER A 138 14.25 16.45 0.38
C SER A 138 15.50 15.75 0.90
N LEU A 139 16.00 14.83 0.09
CA LEU A 139 17.25 14.13 0.35
C LEU A 139 18.27 14.74 -0.60
N ASP A 140 19.13 15.61 -0.07
CA ASP A 140 20.21 16.28 -0.81
C ASP A 140 21.40 15.34 -1.13
N ASP A 141 21.38 14.12 -0.58
CA ASP A 141 22.54 13.23 -0.56
C ASP A 141 22.49 12.18 -1.68
N ASP A 142 23.66 11.78 -2.20
CA ASP A 142 23.85 10.79 -3.29
C ASP A 142 23.50 9.34 -2.86
N PHE A 143 22.65 9.22 -1.83
CA PHE A 143 22.17 7.98 -1.19
C PHE A 143 23.28 7.00 -0.76
N SER A 144 24.55 7.41 -0.83
CA SER A 144 25.70 6.53 -0.55
C SER A 144 25.71 6.04 0.89
N LEU A 145 25.14 6.83 1.81
CA LEU A 145 24.98 6.50 3.22
C LEU A 145 23.83 5.52 3.50
N LEU A 146 22.89 5.32 2.57
CA LEU A 146 21.80 4.35 2.73
C LEU A 146 22.20 2.93 2.36
N LEU A 147 23.30 2.75 1.62
CA LEU A 147 23.73 1.43 1.18
C LEU A 147 24.07 0.54 2.39
N SER A 148 24.87 1.02 3.33
CA SER A 148 25.28 0.23 4.50
C SER A 148 24.10 -0.17 5.41
N PRO A 149 23.14 0.72 5.77
CA PRO A 149 21.93 0.32 6.49
C PRO A 149 21.07 -0.70 5.74
N LEU A 150 21.00 -0.62 4.41
CA LEU A 150 20.24 -1.58 3.60
C LEU A 150 20.94 -2.94 3.50
N GLU A 151 22.27 -2.96 3.44
CA GLU A 151 23.08 -4.18 3.53
C GLU A 151 22.86 -4.88 4.88
N GLU A 152 22.95 -4.14 5.99
CA GLU A 152 22.70 -4.68 7.34
C GLU A 152 21.28 -5.22 7.49
N PHE A 153 20.29 -4.51 6.94
CA PHE A 153 18.89 -4.96 6.96
C PHE A 153 18.68 -6.22 6.13
N ALA A 154 19.32 -6.32 4.95
CA ALA A 154 19.27 -7.52 4.12
C ALA A 154 19.84 -8.72 4.86
N ASP A 155 21.00 -8.56 5.52
CA ASP A 155 21.62 -9.59 6.36
C ASP A 155 20.68 -10.00 7.52
N GLU A 156 20.04 -9.05 8.20
CA GLU A 156 19.07 -9.33 9.27
C GLU A 156 17.88 -10.17 8.77
N LYS A 157 17.41 -9.90 7.54
CA LYS A 157 16.33 -10.66 6.90
C LYS A 157 16.79 -11.96 6.26
N GLY A 158 18.09 -12.29 6.33
CA GLY A 158 18.66 -13.49 5.72
C GLY A 158 18.67 -13.43 4.20
N ILE A 159 18.78 -12.22 3.63
CA ILE A 159 18.88 -11.94 2.21
C ILE A 159 20.37 -11.75 1.87
N GLU A 160 20.93 -12.63 1.04
CA GLU A 160 22.32 -12.58 0.60
C GLU A 160 22.49 -11.54 -0.51
N LEU A 161 23.28 -10.50 -0.26
CA LEU A 161 23.68 -9.50 -1.25
C LEU A 161 24.97 -9.91 -1.95
N ILE A 162 24.98 -9.89 -3.29
CA ILE A 162 26.12 -10.27 -4.13
C ILE A 162 26.40 -9.15 -5.14
N TYR A 163 27.60 -8.59 -5.13
CA TYR A 163 28.05 -7.64 -6.13
C TYR A 163 28.80 -8.36 -7.26
N LYS A 164 28.34 -8.21 -8.51
CA LYS A 164 28.94 -8.86 -9.69
C LYS A 164 28.58 -8.09 -10.96
N GLU A 165 29.55 -7.92 -11.86
CA GLU A 165 29.26 -7.48 -13.24
C GLU A 165 28.19 -8.35 -13.90
N LEU A 166 27.14 -7.68 -14.38
CA LEU A 166 26.01 -8.28 -15.09
C LEU A 166 26.13 -8.01 -16.59
N SER A 167 25.35 -8.76 -17.38
CA SER A 167 25.23 -8.49 -18.82
C SER A 167 24.66 -7.09 -19.06
N GLU A 168 25.05 -6.47 -20.18
CA GLU A 168 24.59 -5.13 -20.58
C GLU A 168 23.08 -4.96 -20.38
N GLY A 169 22.71 -3.91 -19.63
CA GLY A 169 21.31 -3.54 -19.34
C GLY A 169 20.81 -3.91 -17.94
N PHE A 170 21.46 -4.84 -17.23
CA PHE A 170 21.01 -5.26 -15.89
C PHE A 170 21.80 -4.57 -14.79
N LYS A 171 21.11 -3.81 -13.92
CA LYS A 171 21.68 -3.20 -12.71
C LYS A 171 21.54 -4.08 -11.46
N GLY A 172 20.78 -5.15 -11.57
CA GLY A 172 20.59 -6.12 -10.51
C GLY A 172 19.44 -7.08 -10.80
N PHE A 173 19.35 -8.16 -10.03
CA PHE A 173 18.19 -9.05 -10.02
C PHE A 173 18.02 -9.67 -8.63
N SER A 174 16.78 -10.02 -8.29
CA SER A 174 16.51 -10.83 -7.10
C SER A 174 16.10 -12.25 -7.49
N LYS A 175 16.56 -13.23 -6.72
CA LYS A 175 16.15 -14.63 -6.85
C LYS A 175 16.16 -15.28 -5.48
N GLU A 176 14.99 -15.73 -5.04
CA GLU A 176 14.80 -16.33 -3.71
C GLU A 176 15.28 -15.36 -2.62
N ASN A 177 16.19 -15.79 -1.74
CA ASN A 177 16.80 -14.96 -0.69
C ASN A 177 18.10 -14.30 -1.16
N LYS A 178 18.26 -14.04 -2.45
CA LYS A 178 19.47 -13.41 -2.99
C LYS A 178 19.13 -12.19 -3.81
N ILE A 179 19.91 -11.14 -3.61
CA ILE A 179 19.90 -9.94 -4.44
C ILE A 179 21.30 -9.80 -5.05
N VAL A 180 21.37 -9.79 -6.37
CA VAL A 180 22.62 -9.56 -7.11
C VAL A 180 22.58 -8.14 -7.65
N LEU A 181 23.61 -7.36 -7.38
CA LEU A 181 23.77 -5.96 -7.81
C LEU A 181 25.02 -5.84 -8.69
N GLU A 182 24.99 -4.93 -9.66
CA GLU A 182 26.16 -4.56 -10.46
C GLU A 182 27.13 -3.66 -9.66
#